data_AF-A0A955EWZ0-F1
#
_entry.id   AF-A0A955EWZ0-F1
#
_cell.length_a   1.000
_cell.length_b   1.000
_cell.length_c   1.000
_cell.angle_alpha   90.00
_cell.angle_beta   90.00
_cell.angle_gamma   90.00
#
_symmetry.space_group_name_H-M   'P 1'
#
loop_
_entity.id
_entity.type
_entity.pdbx_description
1 polymer ?
#
loop_
_entity_poly.entity_id
_entity_poly.type
_entity_poly.pdbx_seq_one_letter_code
_entity_poly.pdbx_strand_id
1 'polypeptide(L)' 'MSLRRVRKRDGRELRFDRSKIAAAVRAAQAAVGEDDPTVADEVAG' A
#
# COMPACT_ATOMS: atom_id res chain seq x y z
N MET A 1 3.04 -6.41 14.37
CA MET A 1 1.68 -6.02 14.81
C MET A 1 0.74 -6.27 13.64
N SER A 2 -0.19 -7.25 13.72
CA SER A 2 -1.06 -7.56 12.56
C SER A 2 -2.23 -6.57 12.52
N LEU A 3 -2.16 -5.57 11.65
CA LEU A 3 -3.28 -4.67 11.36
C LEU A 3 -4.38 -5.46 10.66
N ARG A 4 -5.48 -5.76 11.37
CA ARG A 4 -6.60 -6.56 10.81
C ARG A 4 -7.59 -5.71 10.03
N ARG A 5 -7.70 -4.42 10.37
CA ARG A 5 -8.65 -3.47 9.78
C ARG A 5 -8.04 -2.07 9.66
N VAL A 6 -8.56 -1.30 8.71
CA VAL A 6 -8.19 0.09 8.43
C VAL A 6 -9.47 0.93 8.39
N ARG A 7 -9.48 2.03 9.14
CA ARG A 7 -10.51 3.05 9.03
C ARG A 7 -10.20 3.96 7.84
N LYS A 8 -11.14 4.06 6.90
CA LYS A 8 -11.04 4.87 5.68
C LYS A 8 -11.47 6.31 5.96
N ARG A 9 -11.19 7.21 5.01
CA ARG A 9 -11.47 8.65 5.11
C ARG A 9 -12.97 8.97 5.30
N ASP A 10 -13.83 8.11 4.79
CA ASP A 10 -15.29 8.19 4.93
C ASP A 10 -15.80 7.61 6.26
N GLY A 11 -14.89 7.20 7.16
CA GLY A 11 -15.23 6.61 8.45
C GLY A 11 -15.51 5.11 8.42
N ARG A 12 -15.56 4.45 7.25
CA ARG A 12 -15.77 2.99 7.17
C ARG A 12 -14.54 2.22 7.65
N GLU A 13 -14.75 1.09 8.30
CA GLU A 13 -13.68 0.13 8.61
C GLU A 13 -13.70 -1.04 7.64
N LEU A 14 -12.56 -1.26 6.98
CA LEU A 14 -12.38 -2.36 6.03
C LEU A 14 -11.26 -3.28 6.50
N ARG A 15 -11.23 -4.51 5.99
CA ARG A 15 -10.07 -5.40 6.19
C ARG A 15 -8.81 -4.76 5.59
N PHE A 16 -7.69 -4.95 6.26
CA PHE A 16 -6.39 -4.56 5.72
C PHE A 16 -6.10 -5.36 4.46
N ASP A 17 -5.61 -4.67 3.43
CA ASP A 17 -5.33 -5.23 2.12
C ASP A 17 -3.96 -4.71 1.67
N ARG A 18 -2.95 -5.58 1.76
CA ARG A 18 -1.56 -5.27 1.41
C ARG A 18 -1.41 -4.87 -0.05
N SER A 19 -2.22 -5.43 -0.95
CA SER A 19 -2.12 -5.16 -2.38
C SER A 19 -2.35 -3.69 -2.71
N LYS A 20 -3.16 -2.99 -1.92
CA LYS A 20 -3.43 -1.55 -2.09
C LYS A 20 -2.22 -0.68 -1.73
N ILE A 21 -1.39 -1.13 -0.80
CA ILE A 21 -0.15 -0.43 -0.44
C ILE A 21 0.86 -0.61 -1.56
N ALA A 22 1.11 -1.86 -1.97
CA ALA A 22 2.04 -2.15 -3.06
C ALA A 22 1.66 -1.42 -4.36
N ALA A 23 0.38 -1.37 -4.71
CA ALA A 23 -0.09 -0.63 -5.89
C ALA A 23 0.16 0.89 -5.78
N ALA A 24 -0.05 1.47 -4.60
CA ALA A 24 0.20 2.90 -4.38
C ALA A 24 1.69 3.24 -4.47
N VAL A 25 2.57 2.38 -3.92
CA VAL A 25 4.03 2.56 -3.99
C VAL A 25 4.51 2.45 -5.43
N ARG A 26 4.08 1.43 -6.19
CA ARG A 26 4.42 1.30 -7.61
C ARG A 26 4.00 2.52 -8.43
N ALA A 27 2.80 3.06 -8.18
CA ALA A 27 2.35 4.28 -8.86
C ALA A 27 3.23 5.49 -8.54
N ALA A 28 3.73 5.59 -7.30
CA ALA A 28 4.64 6.66 -6.90
C ALA A 28 6.03 6.51 -7.56
N GLN A 29 6.58 5.29 -7.60
CA GLN A 29 7.84 4.99 -8.27
C GLN A 29 7.77 5.32 -9.76
N ALA A 30 6.73 4.85 -10.44
CA ALA A 30 6.51 5.14 -11.85
C ALA A 30 6.42 6.65 -12.14
N ALA A 31 5.84 7.43 -11.22
CA ALA A 31 5.74 8.89 -11.37
C ALA A 31 7.10 9.62 -11.27
N VAL A 32 8.10 9.03 -10.61
CA VAL A 32 9.45 9.59 -10.49
C VAL A 32 10.46 8.98 -11.48
N GLY A 33 10.01 8.06 -12.34
CA GLY A 33 10.86 7.37 -13.32
C GLY A 33 11.71 6.25 -12.72
N GLU A 34 11.34 5.75 -11.54
CA GLU A 34 11.96 4.62 -10.87
C GLU A 34 11.02 3.42 -10.93
N ASP A 35 11.54 2.20 -11.03
CA ASP A 35 10.73 0.98 -11.00
C ASP A 35 11.53 -0.12 -10.30
N ASP A 36 11.67 0.03 -8.98
CA ASP A 36 12.18 -1.04 -8.13
C ASP A 36 11.01 -1.82 -7.53
N PRO A 37 10.70 -3.03 -8.03
CA PRO A 37 9.56 -3.81 -7.59
C PRO A 37 9.70 -4.29 -6.13
N THR A 38 10.90 -4.27 -5.54
CA THR A 38 11.13 -4.76 -4.18
C THR A 38 10.60 -3.79 -3.11
N VAL A 39 10.67 -2.48 -3.37
CA VAL A 39 10.25 -1.43 -2.44
C VAL A 39 8.74 -1.51 -2.16
N ALA A 40 7.93 -1.83 -3.17
CA ALA A 40 6.48 -1.94 -3.03
C ALA A 40 6.07 -3.07 -2.07
N ASP A 41 6.82 -4.18 -2.10
CA ASP A 41 6.56 -5.34 -1.25
C ASP A 41 7.10 -5.13 0.17
N GLU A 42 8.25 -4.47 0.33
CA GLU A 42 8.81 -4.10 1.64
C GLU A 42 7.87 -3.16 2.42
N VAL A 43 7.36 -2.12 1.76
CA VAL A 43 6.44 -1.16 2.38
C VAL A 43 5.08 -1.79 2.69
N ALA A 44 4.65 -2.81 1.93
CA ALA A 44 3.41 -3.54 2.17
C ALA A 44 3.51 -4.57 3.32
N GLY A 45 4.70 -4.81 3.87
CA GLY A 45 5.02 -5.75 4.95
C GLY A 45 4.12 -5.68 6.18
#